data_AF-A0A966HXS4-F1
#
_entry.id   AF-A0A966HXS4-F1
#
_cell.length_a   1.000
_cell.length_b   1.000
_cell.length_c   1.000
_cell.angle_alpha   90.00
_cell.angle_beta   90.00
_cell.angle_gamma   90.00
#
_symmetry.space_group_name_H-M   'P 1'
#
loop_
_entity.id
_entity.type
_entity.pdbx_description
1 polymer ?
#
loop_
_entity_poly.entity_id
_entity_poly.type
_entity_poly.pdbx_seq_one_letter_code
_entity_poly.pdbx_strand_id
1 'polypeptide(L)' 'MKIVVDRGIKSFEKIISLINGFDEVEFLYLETKEITNDKLKDTEALFI' A
#
# COMPACT_ATOMS: atom_id res chain seq x y z
N MET A 1 10.96 -0.89 -1.74
CA MET A 1 9.81 -1.04 -2.66
C MET A 1 8.63 -0.34 -2.03
N LYS A 2 8.05 0.63 -2.73
CA LYS A 2 6.89 1.41 -2.32
C LYS A 2 5.62 0.78 -2.91
N ILE A 3 4.74 0.35 -2.03
CA ILE A 3 3.43 -0.20 -2.39
C ILE A 3 2.35 0.75 -1.90
N VAL A 4 1.43 1.13 -2.78
CA VAL A 4 0.25 1.90 -2.39
C VAL A 4 -0.93 0.95 -2.20
N VAL A 5 -1.67 1.14 -1.12
CA VAL A 5 -2.82 0.30 -0.76
C VAL A 5 -4.02 1.19 -0.49
N ASP A 6 -5.13 0.91 -1.18
CA ASP A 6 -6.41 1.54 -0.88
C ASP A 6 -6.93 1.07 0.49
N ARG A 7 -7.33 2.02 1.34
CA ARG A 7 -7.95 1.76 2.65
C ARG A 7 -9.29 1.02 2.55
N GLY A 8 -9.91 0.97 1.38
CA GLY A 8 -11.04 0.10 1.07
C GLY A 8 -10.72 -1.39 1.23
N ILE A 9 -9.45 -1.79 1.08
CA ILE A 9 -9.00 -3.17 1.28
C ILE A 9 -8.86 -3.45 2.78
N LYS A 10 -9.90 -4.04 3.35
CA LYS A 10 -9.95 -4.38 4.77
C LYS A 10 -8.88 -5.39 5.13
N SER A 11 -8.27 -5.19 6.30
CA SER A 11 -7.30 -6.11 6.92
C SER A 11 -5.98 -6.29 6.19
N PHE A 12 -5.66 -5.54 5.13
CA PHE A 12 -4.38 -5.66 4.43
C PHE A 12 -3.20 -5.47 5.39
N GLU A 13 -3.20 -4.37 6.13
CA GLU A 13 -2.17 -4.04 7.13
C GLU A 13 -2.02 -5.15 8.20
N LYS A 14 -3.15 -5.74 8.61
CA LYS A 14 -3.15 -6.84 9.56
C LYS A 14 -2.54 -8.11 8.96
N ILE A 15 -2.92 -8.48 7.73
CA ILE A 15 -2.43 -9.70 7.08
C ILE A 15 -0.94 -9.57 6.79
N ILE A 16 -0.50 -8.43 6.25
CA ILE A 16 0.91 -8.26 5.86
C ILE A 16 1.84 -8.28 7.08
N SER A 17 1.38 -7.76 8.23
CA SER A 17 2.13 -7.83 9.49
C SER A 17 2.35 -9.26 10.02
N LEU A 18 1.62 -10.26 9.51
CA LEU A 18 1.74 -11.67 9.90
C LEU A 18 2.67 -12.47 8.96
N ILE A 19 3.17 -11.85 7.89
CA ILE A 19 3.97 -12.51 6.87
C ILE A 19 5.41 -12.00 6.96
N ASN A 20 6.36 -12.90 7.23
CA ASN A 20 7.77 -12.56 7.22
C ASN A 20 8.26 -12.21 5.80
N GLY A 21 9.16 -11.24 5.69
CA GLY A 21 9.78 -10.85 4.42
C GLY A 21 9.23 -9.56 3.80
N PHE A 22 8.33 -8.85 4.51
CA PHE A 22 7.84 -7.52 4.11
C PHE A 22 8.39 -6.39 4.97
N ASP A 23 9.37 -6.66 5.83
CA ASP A 23 9.93 -5.68 6.77
C ASP A 23 10.61 -4.48 6.09
N GLU A 24 11.07 -4.66 4.85
CA GLU A 24 11.72 -3.62 4.03
C GLU A 24 10.77 -2.98 2.98
N VAL A 25 9.47 -3.31 3.03
CA VAL A 25 8.48 -2.77 2.10
C VAL A 25 7.76 -1.58 2.73
N GLU A 26 7.76 -0.46 2.02
CA GLU A 26 7.04 0.74 2.44
C GLU A 26 5.60 0.67 1.93
N PHE A 27 4.64 0.56 2.84
CA PHE A 27 3.22 0.59 2.50
C PHE A 27 2.64 1.99 2.75
N LEU A 28 2.12 2.60 1.69
CA LEU A 28 1.40 3.86 1.73
C LEU A 28 -0.11 3.61 1.62
N TYR A 29 -0.82 3.78 2.72
CA TYR A 29 -2.27 3.58 2.80
C TYR A 29 -3.03 4.87 2.51
N LEU A 30 -3.82 4.88 1.44
CA LEU A 30 -4.57 6.05 0.97
C LEU A 30 -6.06 5.73 0.87
N GLU A 31 -6.92 6.71 1.12
CA GLU A 31 -8.33 6.62 0.69
C GLU A 31 -8.40 6.68 -0.85
N THR A 32 -9.39 6.05 -1.48
CA THR A 32 -9.52 6.03 -2.96
C THR A 32 -9.39 7.42 -3.60
N LYS A 33 -10.00 8.45 -2.98
CA LYS A 33 -9.97 9.84 -3.45
C LYS A 33 -8.59 10.51 -3.38
N GLU A 34 -7.67 9.94 -2.60
CA GLU A 34 -6.33 10.45 -2.38
C GLU A 34 -5.31 9.85 -3.35
N ILE A 35 -5.69 8.81 -4.10
CA ILE A 35 -4.85 8.15 -5.09
C ILE A 35 -4.75 9.06 -6.32
N THR A 36 -3.62 9.74 -6.44
CA THR A 36 -3.30 10.63 -7.57
C THR A 36 -1.98 10.24 -8.21
N ASN A 37 -1.75 10.65 -9.46
CA ASN A 37 -0.50 10.36 -10.17
C ASN A 37 0.74 10.84 -9.39
N ASP A 38 0.66 11.98 -8.72
CA ASP A 38 1.76 12.49 -7.89
C ASP A 38 2.09 11.56 -6.71
N LYS A 39 1.07 10.98 -6.08
CA LYS A 39 1.26 10.03 -4.97
C LYS A 39 1.70 8.64 -5.43
N LEU A 40 1.36 8.26 -6.66
CA LEU A 40 1.80 7.02 -7.30
C LEU A 40 3.20 7.11 -7.90
N LYS A 41 3.85 8.28 -7.84
CA LYS A 41 5.22 8.42 -8.30
C LYS A 41 6.14 7.45 -7.55
N ASP A 42 6.97 6.75 -8.32
CA ASP A 42 7.92 5.75 -7.83
C ASP A 42 7.28 4.57 -7.07
N THR A 43 5.98 4.33 -7.27
CA THR A 43 5.26 3.17 -6.73
C THR A 43 5.43 1.96 -7.65
N GLU A 44 5.88 0.83 -7.10
CA GLU A 44 6.06 -0.42 -7.85
C GLU A 44 4.76 -1.24 -7.96
N ALA A 45 3.87 -1.13 -6.97
CA ALA A 45 2.58 -1.81 -7.00
C ALA A 45 1.46 -0.98 -6.34
N LEU A 46 0.26 -1.07 -6.90
CA LEU A 46 -0.97 -0.49 -6.38
C LEU A 46 -1.99 -1.59 -6.12
N PHE A 47 -2.54 -1.62 -4.91
CA PHE A 47 -3.67 -2.47 -4.52
C PHE A 47 -4.91 -1.60 -4.32
N ILE A 48 -5.99 -1.90 -5.05
CA ILE A 48 -7.29 -1.20 -5.00
C ILE A 48 -8.45 -2.19 -4.92
#